data_AF-A0A6F8YT34-F1
#
_entry.id   AF-A0A6F8YT34-F1
#
_cell.length_a   1.000
_cell.length_b   1.000
_cell.length_c   1.000
_cell.angle_alpha   90.00
_cell.angle_beta   90.00
_cell.angle_gamma   90.00
#
_symmetry.space_group_name_H-M   'P 1'
#
loop_
_entity.id
_entity.type
_entity.pdbx_description
1 polymer ?
#
loop_
_entity_poly.entity_id
_entity_poly.type
_entity_poly.pdbx_seq_one_letter_code
_entity_poly.pdbx_strand_id
1 'polypeptide(L)'
;MGAFAQPDDDMHVHAFIPRVRPDGHGIWSQDGVTVPFFLEYDTGTEPLATLVEKIAGYRHAASVTGRVWPVLFWLHAAARERHLHARLTEAGVNYPVATAARDSAAGWAASPADDVWWLHRRPGAPLRLAELPVTDRRKQAA
;
A
#
# COMPACT_ATOMS: atom_id res chain seq x y z
N MET A 1 19.28 6.45 9.82
CA MET A 1 18.33 5.53 9.15
C MET A 1 17.31 6.38 8.42
N GLY A 2 17.41 6.52 7.09
CA GLY A 2 16.36 7.13 6.27
C GLY A 2 15.18 6.17 6.15
N ALA A 3 13.96 6.68 6.14
CA ALA A 3 12.73 5.98 6.54
C ALA A 3 12.35 4.71 5.75
N PHE A 4 13.07 4.33 4.68
CA PHE A 4 12.70 3.22 3.80
C PHE A 4 13.90 2.37 3.33
N ALA A 5 15.04 2.48 4.00
CA ALA A 5 16.26 1.78 3.58
C ALA A 5 16.18 0.26 3.80
N GLN A 6 16.45 -0.52 2.76
CA GLN A 6 16.77 -1.95 2.86
C GLN A 6 18.29 -2.16 2.84
N PRO A 7 18.80 -3.33 3.27
CA PRO A 7 20.25 -3.57 3.42
C PRO A 7 21.09 -3.39 2.15
N ASP A 8 20.45 -3.32 0.98
CA ASP A 8 21.04 -3.21 -0.36
C ASP A 8 20.85 -1.82 -1.00
N ASP A 9 20.54 -0.78 -0.22
CA ASP A 9 20.35 0.58 -0.74
C ASP A 9 21.66 1.34 -0.95
N ASP A 10 21.80 1.95 -2.13
CA ASP A 10 22.86 2.89 -2.46
C ASP A 10 22.75 4.19 -1.65
N MET A 11 23.89 4.85 -1.45
CA MET A 11 24.02 6.08 -0.67
C MET A 11 23.11 7.23 -1.12
N HIS A 12 22.63 7.23 -2.38
CA HIS A 12 21.69 8.22 -2.92
C HIS A 12 20.25 8.08 -2.36
N VAL A 13 19.83 6.88 -1.95
CA VAL A 13 18.53 6.63 -1.31
C VAL A 13 18.49 7.25 0.09
N HIS A 14 19.64 7.41 0.74
CA HIS A 14 19.75 7.98 2.09
C HIS A 14 19.48 9.48 2.16
N ALA A 15 19.54 10.20 1.04
CA ALA A 15 19.28 11.64 0.96
C ALA A 15 17.87 11.98 0.47
N PHE A 16 17.07 10.99 0.05
CA PHE A 16 15.69 11.23 -0.37
C PHE A 16 14.84 11.54 0.87
N ILE A 17 14.30 12.75 0.95
CA ILE A 17 13.23 13.10 1.88
C ILE A 17 11.92 12.84 1.13
N PRO A 18 11.23 11.72 1.38
CA PRO A 18 9.99 11.42 0.71
C PRO A 18 8.96 12.50 1.01
N ARG A 19 8.32 13.01 -0.05
CA ARG A 19 7.19 13.95 0.06
C ARG A 19 5.95 13.28 0.67
N VAL A 20 5.99 11.97 0.85
CA VAL A 20 4.95 11.17 1.48
C VAL A 20 5.43 10.67 2.84
N ARG A 21 4.56 10.76 3.85
CA ARG A 21 4.82 10.24 5.19
C ARG A 21 3.71 9.24 5.52
N PRO A 22 3.95 7.94 5.31
CA PRO A 22 2.97 6.93 5.69
C PRO A 22 2.75 6.95 7.21
N ASP A 23 1.57 6.54 7.66
CA ASP A 23 1.29 6.30 9.08
C ASP A 23 2.12 5.13 9.61
N GLY A 24 2.42 4.16 8.74
CA GLY A 24 3.33 3.07 9.04
C GLY A 24 3.95 2.45 7.79
N HIS A 25 5.01 1.68 7.97
CA HIS A 25 5.54 0.81 6.92
C HIS A 25 5.96 -0.51 7.56
N GLY A 26 6.02 -1.56 6.75
CA GLY A 26 6.37 -2.88 7.25
C GLY A 26 6.90 -3.79 6.15
N ILE A 27 7.44 -4.92 6.59
CA ILE A 27 7.85 -6.02 5.73
C ILE A 27 7.14 -7.27 6.25
N TRP A 28 6.24 -7.81 5.44
CA TRP A 28 5.62 -9.10 5.71
C TRP A 28 6.45 -10.21 5.08
N SER A 29 6.74 -11.27 5.83
CA SER A 29 7.43 -12.45 5.31
C SER A 29 6.66 -13.71 5.69
N GLN A 30 6.31 -14.52 4.69
CA GLN A 30 5.56 -15.76 4.86
C GLN A 30 5.91 -16.72 3.71
N ASP A 31 6.19 -17.97 4.04
CA ASP A 31 6.44 -19.05 3.08
C ASP A 31 7.48 -18.69 1.98
N GLY A 32 8.53 -17.97 2.37
CA GLY A 32 9.59 -17.52 1.48
C GLY A 32 9.26 -16.31 0.60
N VAL A 33 8.04 -15.76 0.72
CA VAL A 33 7.62 -14.52 0.05
C VAL A 33 7.80 -13.34 1.00
N THR A 34 8.39 -12.25 0.50
CA THR A 34 8.59 -11.01 1.26
C THR A 34 7.89 -9.85 0.56
N VAL A 35 6.97 -9.21 1.27
CA VAL A 35 6.17 -8.08 0.80
C VAL A 35 6.42 -6.86 1.69
N PRO A 36 7.28 -5.92 1.28
CA PRO A 36 7.31 -4.60 1.89
C PRO A 36 6.05 -3.79 1.51
N PHE A 37 5.56 -2.96 2.42
CA PHE A 37 4.35 -2.15 2.19
C PHE A 37 4.39 -0.83 2.95
N PHE A 38 3.55 0.11 2.49
CA PHE A 38 3.16 1.32 3.23
C PHE A 38 1.77 1.14 3.82
N LEU A 39 1.49 1.78 4.95
CA LEU A 39 0.21 1.73 5.64
C LEU A 39 -0.31 3.16 5.89
N GLU A 40 -1.57 3.37 5.53
CA GLU A 40 -2.39 4.54 5.83
C GLU A 40 -3.56 4.09 6.70
N TYR A 41 -3.67 4.64 7.89
CA TYR A 41 -4.75 4.34 8.83
C TYR A 41 -5.84 5.40 8.71
N ASP A 42 -6.93 5.04 8.05
CA ASP A 42 -8.05 5.95 7.85
C ASP A 42 -9.01 5.93 9.04
N THR A 43 -9.18 7.08 9.68
CA THR A 43 -10.16 7.31 10.75
C THR A 43 -11.50 7.81 10.20
N GLY A 44 -11.59 8.13 8.91
CA GLY A 44 -12.78 8.69 8.28
C GLY A 44 -12.87 10.22 8.31
N THR A 45 -11.89 10.92 8.88
CA THR A 45 -11.90 12.38 9.02
C THR A 45 -11.39 13.10 7.77
N GLU A 46 -10.52 12.46 6.98
CA GLU A 46 -10.01 13.04 5.73
C GLU A 46 -11.02 12.84 4.57
N PRO A 47 -11.12 13.79 3.62
CA PRO A 47 -11.83 13.55 2.37
C PRO A 47 -11.18 12.43 1.54
N LEU A 48 -11.98 11.66 0.81
CA LEU A 48 -11.46 10.60 -0.09
C LEU A 48 -10.51 11.15 -1.17
N ALA A 49 -10.74 12.40 -1.62
CA ALA A 49 -9.84 13.06 -2.58
C ALA A 49 -8.42 13.18 -2.02
N THR A 50 -8.27 13.49 -0.73
CA THR A 50 -6.98 13.57 -0.06
C THR A 50 -6.28 12.20 -0.04
N LEU A 51 -7.02 11.11 0.20
CA LEU A 51 -6.45 9.76 0.14
C LEU A 51 -5.94 9.40 -1.27
N VAL A 52 -6.69 9.80 -2.31
CA VAL A 52 -6.26 9.61 -3.71
C VAL A 52 -5.02 10.45 -4.02
N GLU A 53 -4.97 11.70 -3.56
CA GLU A 53 -3.81 12.58 -3.74
C GLU A 53 -2.53 12.03 -3.08
N LYS A 54 -2.64 11.37 -1.92
CA LYS A 54 -1.51 10.69 -1.26
C LYS A 54 -0.82 9.68 -2.20
N ILE A 55 -1.56 9.01 -3.08
CA ILE A 55 -1.00 8.04 -4.05
C ILE A 55 0.03 8.67 -4.99
N ALA A 56 -0.13 9.95 -5.35
CA ALA A 56 0.86 10.64 -6.18
C ALA A 56 2.23 10.73 -5.49
N GLY A 57 2.24 10.89 -4.15
CA GLY A 57 3.46 10.89 -3.35
C GLY A 57 4.18 9.54 -3.37
N TYR A 58 3.43 8.44 -3.22
CA TYR A 58 3.99 7.08 -3.33
C TYR A 58 4.50 6.74 -4.73
N ARG A 59 3.76 7.15 -5.78
CA ARG A 59 4.22 7.01 -7.16
C ARG A 59 5.54 7.75 -7.40
N HIS A 60 5.66 8.96 -6.87
CA HIS A 60 6.91 9.72 -6.96
C HIS A 60 8.05 9.01 -6.22
N ALA A 61 7.82 8.55 -4.99
CA ALA A 61 8.82 7.76 -4.26
C ALA A 61 9.28 6.53 -5.04
N ALA A 62 8.35 5.77 -5.62
CA ALA A 62 8.67 4.61 -6.46
C ALA A 62 9.46 4.96 -7.72
N SER A 63 9.23 6.13 -8.31
CA SER A 63 10.00 6.62 -9.47
C SER A 63 11.44 6.95 -9.13
N VAL A 64 11.71 7.38 -7.89
CA VAL A 64 13.05 7.73 -7.40
C VAL A 64 13.80 6.48 -6.94
N THR A 65 13.14 5.57 -6.24
CA THR A 65 13.80 4.38 -5.65
C THR A 65 13.85 3.19 -6.61
N GLY A 66 13.03 3.17 -7.67
CA GLY A 66 12.85 2.00 -8.54
C GLY A 66 12.06 0.85 -7.89
N ARG A 67 11.51 1.07 -6.69
CA ARG A 67 10.76 0.08 -5.90
C ARG A 67 9.28 0.48 -5.85
N VAL A 68 8.40 -0.39 -6.31
CA VAL A 68 6.95 -0.23 -6.22
C VAL A 68 6.43 -1.14 -5.12
N TRP A 69 6.06 -0.55 -3.98
CA TRP A 69 5.46 -1.25 -2.84
C TRP A 69 3.98 -0.93 -2.74
N PRO A 70 3.11 -1.89 -2.39
CA PRO A 70 1.69 -1.64 -2.18
C PRO A 70 1.46 -0.62 -1.06
N VAL A 71 0.47 0.24 -1.26
CA VAL A 71 -0.08 1.11 -0.20
C VAL A 71 -1.33 0.45 0.35
N LEU A 72 -1.32 0.16 1.63
CA LEU A 72 -2.42 -0.43 2.36
C LEU A 72 -3.25 0.68 3.01
N PHE A 73 -4.56 0.72 2.76
CA PHE A 73 -5.48 1.54 3.54
C PHE A 73 -6.27 0.67 4.49
N TRP A 74 -6.10 0.92 5.79
CA TRP A 74 -6.92 0.32 6.83
C TRP A 74 -8.09 1.26 7.15
N LEU A 75 -9.23 0.99 6.54
CA LEU A 75 -10.39 1.86 6.52
C LEU A 75 -11.34 1.59 7.67
N HIS A 76 -12.05 2.62 8.12
CA HIS A 76 -13.01 2.47 9.21
C HIS A 76 -14.29 1.73 8.82
N ALA A 77 -14.71 1.79 7.54
CA ALA A 77 -15.97 1.21 7.08
C ALA A 77 -15.94 0.71 5.63
N ALA A 78 -16.68 -0.36 5.35
CA ALA A 78 -16.79 -0.97 4.02
C ALA A 78 -17.43 -0.05 2.97
N ALA A 79 -18.35 0.84 3.39
CA ALA A 79 -18.92 1.84 2.49
C ALA A 79 -17.83 2.81 1.99
N ARG A 80 -16.93 3.21 2.88
CA ARG A 80 -15.80 4.09 2.53
C ARG A 80 -14.80 3.39 1.62
N GLU A 81 -14.57 2.10 1.84
CA GLU A 81 -13.76 1.26 0.93
C GLU A 81 -14.30 1.29 -0.50
N ARG A 82 -15.59 1.00 -0.69
CA ARG A 82 -16.20 1.02 -2.03
C ARG A 82 -16.09 2.39 -2.69
N HIS A 83 -16.32 3.47 -1.95
CA HIS A 83 -16.17 4.82 -2.47
C HIS A 83 -14.71 5.16 -2.80
N LEU A 84 -13.74 4.71 -2.01
CA LEU A 84 -12.33 4.88 -2.32
C LEU A 84 -11.96 4.16 -3.62
N HIS A 85 -12.38 2.91 -3.81
CA HIS A 85 -12.14 2.17 -5.06
C HIS A 85 -12.76 2.85 -6.28
N ALA A 86 -13.97 3.41 -6.13
CA ALA A 86 -14.60 4.19 -7.20
C ALA A 86 -13.77 5.44 -7.55
N ARG A 87 -13.29 6.18 -6.54
CA ARG A 87 -12.48 7.40 -6.74
C ARG A 87 -11.10 7.11 -7.30
N LEU A 88 -10.46 6.02 -6.89
CA LEU A 88 -9.21 5.55 -7.49
C LEU A 88 -9.41 5.21 -8.98
N THR A 89 -10.54 4.58 -9.33
CA THR A 89 -10.89 4.27 -10.73
C THR A 89 -11.11 5.54 -11.55
N GLU A 90 -11.91 6.47 -11.03
CA GLU A 90 -12.20 7.77 -11.67
C GLU A 90 -10.93 8.58 -11.91
N ALA A 91 -10.01 8.59 -10.94
CA ALA A 91 -8.72 9.26 -11.06
C ALA A 91 -7.70 8.50 -11.94
N GLY A 92 -8.06 7.34 -12.49
CA GLY A 92 -7.18 6.53 -13.34
C GLY A 92 -5.93 6.03 -12.61
N VAL A 93 -6.02 5.76 -11.30
CA VAL A 93 -4.88 5.33 -10.50
C VAL A 93 -4.33 3.99 -11.02
N ASN A 94 -3.04 3.99 -11.32
CA ASN A 94 -2.29 2.80 -11.71
C ASN A 94 -1.09 2.61 -10.77
N TYR A 95 -1.39 2.20 -9.55
CA TYR A 95 -0.44 1.91 -8.48
C TYR A 95 -1.05 0.81 -7.59
N PRO A 96 -0.27 -0.12 -7.00
CA PRO A 96 -0.83 -1.14 -6.13
C PRO A 96 -1.38 -0.51 -4.85
N VAL A 97 -2.71 -0.47 -4.75
CA VAL A 97 -3.44 0.00 -3.57
C VAL A 97 -4.32 -1.14 -3.11
N ALA A 98 -4.15 -1.57 -1.86
CA ALA A 98 -4.99 -2.57 -1.25
C ALA A 98 -5.72 -1.99 -0.04
N THR A 99 -6.97 -2.36 0.15
CA THR A 99 -7.82 -1.81 1.22
C THR A 99 -8.38 -2.93 2.07
N ALA A 100 -8.60 -2.65 3.34
CA ALA A 100 -9.39 -3.51 4.21
C ALA A 100 -10.24 -2.63 5.13
N ALA A 101 -11.48 -3.05 5.39
CA ALA A 101 -12.42 -2.31 6.22
C ALA A 101 -12.59 -2.96 7.60
N ARG A 102 -12.43 -2.17 8.67
CA ARG A 102 -12.49 -2.63 10.07
C ARG A 102 -13.83 -3.25 10.45
N ASP A 103 -14.93 -2.68 10.01
CA ASP A 103 -16.28 -3.20 10.27
C ASP A 103 -16.53 -4.57 9.59
N SER A 104 -15.80 -4.86 8.51
CA SER A 104 -15.82 -6.14 7.82
C SER A 104 -14.86 -7.14 8.46
N ALA A 105 -13.68 -6.70 8.91
CA ALA A 105 -12.71 -7.56 9.60
C ALA A 105 -13.17 -7.96 11.02
N ALA A 106 -13.87 -7.05 11.73
CA ALA A 106 -14.34 -7.27 13.10
C ALA A 106 -15.41 -8.37 13.21
N GLY A 107 -16.16 -8.64 12.14
CA GLY A 107 -17.15 -9.74 12.13
C GLY A 107 -16.54 -11.14 12.05
N TRP A 108 -15.24 -11.26 11.69
CA TRP A 108 -14.63 -12.53 11.28
C TRP A 108 -13.45 -12.97 12.15
N ALA A 109 -13.11 -12.23 13.22
CA ALA A 109 -11.84 -12.41 13.95
C ALA A 109 -10.60 -12.41 13.01
N ALA A 110 -10.73 -11.82 11.83
CA ALA A 110 -9.71 -11.85 10.79
C ALA A 110 -8.58 -10.89 11.15
N SER A 111 -7.36 -11.43 11.13
CA SER A 111 -6.13 -10.67 11.31
C SER A 111 -5.81 -9.90 10.01
N PRO A 112 -5.08 -8.77 10.07
CA PRO A 112 -4.50 -8.15 8.88
C PRO A 112 -3.58 -9.08 8.07
N ALA A 113 -3.16 -10.23 8.62
CA ALA A 113 -2.40 -11.25 7.90
C ALA A 113 -3.27 -12.16 7.01
N ASP A 114 -4.58 -12.20 7.25
CA ASP A 114 -5.54 -13.04 6.52
C ASP A 114 -5.94 -12.40 5.18
N ASP A 115 -6.86 -13.05 4.48
CA ASP A 115 -7.43 -12.63 3.20
C ASP A 115 -8.45 -11.50 3.38
N VAL A 116 -7.94 -10.33 3.77
CA VAL A 116 -8.77 -9.14 4.02
C VAL A 116 -8.51 -8.01 3.03
N TRP A 117 -7.46 -8.11 2.21
CA TRP A 117 -6.98 -7.00 1.38
C TRP A 117 -7.56 -7.01 -0.03
N TRP A 118 -8.47 -6.07 -0.30
CA TRP A 118 -9.02 -5.82 -1.62
C TRP A 118 -8.06 -5.00 -2.48
N LEU A 119 -7.44 -5.65 -3.47
CA LEU A 119 -6.55 -4.98 -4.40
C LEU A 119 -7.32 -4.19 -5.46
N HIS A 120 -7.01 -2.91 -5.60
CA HIS A 120 -7.62 -2.03 -6.60
C HIS A 120 -7.40 -2.56 -8.02
N ARG A 121 -8.46 -2.51 -8.85
CA ARG A 121 -8.52 -3.03 -10.23
C ARG A 121 -8.33 -4.55 -10.37
N ARG A 122 -8.38 -5.30 -9.28
CA ARG A 122 -8.37 -6.76 -9.30
C ARG A 122 -9.76 -7.28 -8.92
N PRO A 123 -10.52 -7.88 -9.86
CA PRO A 123 -11.77 -8.53 -9.50
C PRO A 123 -11.52 -9.79 -8.65
N GLY A 124 -12.56 -10.31 -8.00
CA GLY A 124 -12.54 -11.59 -7.29
C GLY A 124 -12.57 -11.45 -5.77
N ALA A 125 -11.75 -12.24 -5.08
CA ALA A 125 -11.67 -12.29 -3.61
C ALA A 125 -10.57 -11.36 -3.04
N PRO A 126 -10.63 -11.00 -1.74
CA PRO A 126 -9.53 -10.33 -1.05
C PRO A 126 -8.27 -11.22 -1.03
N LEU A 127 -7.13 -10.58 -0.78
CA LEU A 127 -5.80 -11.18 -0.77
C LEU A 127 -5.19 -11.15 0.63
N ARG A 128 -4.26 -12.06 0.88
CA ARG A 128 -3.31 -11.98 1.99
C ARG A 128 -2.19 -11.00 1.67
N LEU A 129 -1.48 -10.54 2.69
CA LEU A 129 -0.30 -9.69 2.50
C LEU A 129 0.75 -10.33 1.59
N ALA A 130 0.98 -11.65 1.73
CA ALA A 130 1.95 -12.40 0.93
C ALA A 130 1.60 -12.47 -0.57
N GLU A 131 0.35 -12.17 -0.95
CA GLU A 131 -0.13 -12.24 -2.33
C GLU A 131 -0.12 -10.86 -3.02
N LEU A 132 0.25 -9.79 -2.30
CA LEU A 132 0.24 -8.45 -2.85
C LEU A 132 1.43 -8.22 -3.80
N PRO A 133 1.21 -7.47 -4.90
CA PRO A 133 2.23 -7.26 -5.91
C PRO A 133 3.34 -6.32 -5.39
N VAL A 134 4.58 -6.74 -5.59
CA VAL A 134 5.79 -5.95 -5.33
C VAL A 134 6.63 -5.92 -6.58
N THR A 135 7.22 -4.77 -6.90
CA THR A 135 8.18 -4.67 -8.00
C THR A 135 9.47 -4.02 -7.50
N ASP A 136 10.60 -4.68 -7.69
CA ASP A 136 11.92 -4.09 -7.56
C ASP A 136 12.60 -4.10 -8.93
N ARG A 137 12.65 -2.93 -9.59
CA ARG A 137 13.21 -2.82 -10.93
C ARG A 137 14.72 -2.98 -10.95
N ARG A 138 15.41 -2.81 -9.81
CA ARG A 138 16.87 -3.00 -9.72
C ARG A 138 17.24 -4.47 -9.91
N LYS A 139 16.37 -5.40 -9.50
CA LYS A 139 16.56 -6.85 -9.70
C LYS A 139 16.26 -7.34 -11.12
N GLN A 140 15.67 -6.50 -11.98
CA GLN A 140 15.31 -6.88 -13.36
C GLN A 140 16.35 -6.44 -14.39
N ALA A 141 17.32 -5.62 -13.99
CA ALA A 141 18.40 -5.12 -14.85
C ALA A 141 19.73 -5.88 -14.68
N ALA A 142 19.70 -7.04 -14.01
CA ALA A 142 20.86 -7.90 -13.72
C ALA A 142 20.81 -9.20 -14.52
#